data_AF-A0A8M1HGS5-F1
#
_entry.id   AF-A0A8M1HGS5-F1
#
_cell.length_a   1.000
_cell.length_b   1.000
_cell.length_c   1.000
_cell.angle_alpha   90.00
_cell.angle_beta   90.00
_cell.angle_gamma   90.00
#
_symmetry.space_group_name_H-M   'P 1'
#
loop_
_entity.id
_entity.type
_entity.pdbx_description
1 polymer ?
#
loop_
_entity_poly.entity_id
_entity_poly.type
_entity_poly.pdbx_seq_one_letter_code
_entity_poly.pdbx_strand_id
1 'polypeptide(L)'
;MTVFLLLLRFVQGTSSEAPYAFYHWQYIDIFNYFSHNLVTIPPAVWTNAAHRHGVSVIGTFITEWTEGAVACESFLKDEESYREAADKLVQISCCYGFDGWLINIENTLSEAAVKNTPLFLRYLTDQMHTRVPGSLVLWYDSVVENGQLKWQNELNPSNRMFFDACDGFFTNYNWTEQNLETMRDYSEIQARRADVYVGVDVFARGKVVGGMFETNKALEVIRKHNFSAAIFAPGWVYETHSDKTEFPKNQDKFWSLLSDHLFLHRAVTPLPFVSSFCQGFGKAFYWRGQIEWSSSWFNLTAQDVQPLYSRTELGSHGWLQSRGCSEDAWNGGSALLLDGLLPAADASPVCAKLLSIHVPLPASTLVVLVYKPSAGITVDLELRTADADVCSLVDVQDQELKSVSPKVLNGSHQLVKQFSQLSGSLNGWTVGFWQVEQPGCALREVNVRIQQNKEDQDTSFTCRVGELMLLDASTLRDPSEAVQGFCIYDVVWLHGAGSSPGSNGFTLRLNATLRWEYPRELVRHFKVYSRQLRGPDPRVPPGQLVLVGRAYSNLFRVTELRVPRPPGLLELVVEPVVKKGLSVPESHWGRRSVSYTMGATP
;
A
#
# COMPACT_ATOMS: atom_id res chain seq x y z
N MET A 1 -4.74 24.79 -17.10
CA MET A 1 -4.73 23.43 -16.52
C MET A 1 -3.46 23.33 -15.68
N THR A 2 -3.57 23.38 -14.36
CA THR A 2 -2.41 23.40 -13.46
C THR A 2 -2.25 22.00 -12.88
N VAL A 3 -1.32 21.22 -13.42
CA VAL A 3 -0.97 19.89 -12.89
C VAL A 3 0.06 20.09 -11.77
N PHE A 4 -0.36 19.87 -10.53
CA PHE A 4 0.55 19.57 -9.43
C PHE A 4 -0.07 18.48 -8.56
N LEU A 5 0.24 17.23 -8.91
CA LEU A 5 0.14 16.09 -8.01
C LEU A 5 1.57 15.71 -7.65
N LEU A 6 2.08 16.22 -6.52
CA LEU A 6 3.26 15.64 -5.87
C LEU A 6 2.81 14.34 -5.19
N LEU A 7 2.49 13.35 -6.02
CA LEU A 7 2.52 11.95 -5.63
C LEU A 7 3.96 11.67 -5.16
N LEU A 8 4.11 10.91 -4.07
CA LEU A 8 5.40 10.70 -3.41
C LEU A 8 6.47 10.20 -4.41
N ARG A 9 7.30 11.11 -4.92
CA ARG A 9 8.42 10.77 -5.83
C ARG A 9 9.66 10.28 -5.09
N PHE A 10 9.71 10.50 -3.78
CA PHE A 10 10.87 10.19 -2.95
C PHE A 10 10.76 8.76 -2.41
N VAL A 11 11.69 7.91 -2.81
CA VAL A 11 11.77 6.48 -2.42
C VAL A 11 11.83 6.29 -0.90
N GLN A 12 12.30 7.30 -0.16
CA GLN A 12 12.42 7.25 1.32
C GLN A 12 11.41 8.14 2.05
N GLY A 13 10.41 8.65 1.34
CA GLY A 13 9.46 9.58 1.90
C GLY A 13 9.93 11.03 1.97
N THR A 14 9.13 11.87 2.60
CA THR A 14 9.37 13.30 2.83
C THR A 14 8.68 13.76 4.11
N SER A 15 9.04 14.95 4.60
CA SER A 15 8.21 15.68 5.55
C SER A 15 6.97 16.21 4.81
N SER A 16 5.78 15.93 5.30
CA SER A 16 4.52 16.45 4.77
C SER A 16 3.45 16.42 5.86
N GLU A 17 2.73 17.53 6.05
CA GLU A 17 1.67 17.62 7.05
C GLU A 17 0.33 17.07 6.56
N ALA A 18 0.05 17.21 5.25
CA ALA A 18 -1.20 16.80 4.62
C ALA A 18 -0.95 16.12 3.27
N PRO A 19 -0.30 14.92 3.27
CA PRO A 19 0.00 14.20 2.04
C PRO A 19 -1.25 13.56 1.43
N TYR A 20 -1.22 13.32 0.11
CA TYR A 20 -2.14 12.39 -0.54
C TYR A 20 -1.70 10.95 -0.24
N ALA A 21 -2.29 10.35 0.81
CA ALA A 21 -2.03 8.98 1.23
C ALA A 21 -3.29 8.12 1.05
N PHE A 22 -3.28 7.26 0.03
CA PHE A 22 -4.36 6.31 -0.22
C PHE A 22 -4.23 5.08 0.69
N TYR A 23 -5.32 4.63 1.30
CA TYR A 23 -5.33 3.49 2.22
C TYR A 23 -6.61 2.62 2.14
N HIS A 24 -7.44 2.80 1.12
CA HIS A 24 -8.65 1.99 0.89
C HIS A 24 -8.44 0.90 -0.17
N TRP A 25 -7.30 0.23 -0.12
CA TRP A 25 -6.89 -0.78 -1.10
C TRP A 25 -7.85 -1.96 -1.19
N GLN A 26 -8.61 -2.26 -0.12
CA GLN A 26 -9.59 -3.34 -0.08
C GLN A 26 -10.76 -3.16 -1.07
N TYR A 27 -10.93 -1.97 -1.65
CA TYR A 27 -12.04 -1.66 -2.55
C TYR A 27 -11.64 -1.62 -4.03
N ILE A 28 -10.37 -1.88 -4.34
CA ILE A 28 -9.86 -1.84 -5.71
C ILE A 28 -9.00 -3.07 -6.01
N ASP A 29 -9.06 -3.56 -7.25
CA ASP A 29 -8.24 -4.67 -7.73
C ASP A 29 -7.05 -4.18 -8.56
N ILE A 30 -7.20 -3.01 -9.20
CA ILE A 30 -6.22 -2.41 -10.11
C ILE A 30 -6.05 -0.94 -9.76
N PHE A 31 -4.82 -0.50 -9.61
CA PHE A 31 -4.44 0.90 -9.42
C PHE A 31 -3.64 1.39 -10.65
N ASN A 32 -4.24 2.25 -11.46
CA ASN A 32 -3.54 2.92 -12.56
C ASN A 32 -2.85 4.20 -12.08
N TYR A 33 -1.53 4.29 -12.24
CA TYR A 33 -0.80 5.53 -11.98
C TYR A 33 -0.84 6.43 -13.23
N PHE A 34 -1.76 7.38 -13.24
CA PHE A 34 -2.07 8.20 -14.41
C PHE A 34 -1.26 9.51 -14.46
N SER A 35 -0.77 9.87 -15.64
CA SER A 35 -0.31 11.22 -15.96
C SER A 35 -0.37 11.46 -17.48
N HIS A 36 -0.23 12.72 -17.91
CA HIS A 36 -0.24 13.12 -19.34
C HIS A 36 1.14 13.02 -20.01
N ASN A 37 1.98 12.08 -19.57
CA ASN A 37 3.27 11.81 -20.20
C ASN A 37 3.17 10.55 -21.05
N LEU A 38 3.82 10.55 -22.23
CA LEU A 38 3.80 9.42 -23.17
C LEU A 38 4.00 8.06 -22.49
N VAL A 39 4.96 7.99 -21.57
CA VAL A 39 5.17 6.84 -20.68
C VAL A 39 5.15 7.32 -19.24
N THR A 40 4.17 6.87 -18.48
CA THR A 40 4.06 7.14 -17.05
C THR A 40 4.41 5.88 -16.26
N ILE A 41 5.53 5.92 -15.54
CA ILE A 41 6.01 4.84 -14.68
C ILE A 41 5.48 5.06 -13.25
N PRO A 42 4.76 4.09 -12.65
CA PRO A 42 4.36 4.17 -11.25
C PRO A 42 5.58 4.31 -10.32
N PRO A 43 5.61 5.29 -9.41
CA PRO A 43 6.70 5.39 -8.44
C PRO A 43 6.71 4.19 -7.51
N ALA A 44 7.90 3.66 -7.20
CA ALA A 44 8.08 2.43 -6.41
C ALA A 44 7.32 2.43 -5.08
N VAL A 45 7.14 3.59 -4.43
CA VAL A 45 6.40 3.68 -3.16
C VAL A 45 4.92 3.36 -3.30
N TRP A 46 4.31 3.68 -4.46
CA TRP A 46 2.92 3.34 -4.78
C TRP A 46 2.81 1.86 -5.16
N THR A 47 3.71 1.37 -6.01
CA THR A 47 3.81 -0.05 -6.37
C THR A 47 3.95 -0.93 -5.13
N ASN A 48 4.88 -0.60 -4.23
CA ASN A 48 5.10 -1.34 -2.99
C ASN A 48 3.86 -1.33 -2.07
N ALA A 49 3.16 -0.19 -1.98
CA ALA A 49 1.95 -0.07 -1.16
C ALA A 49 0.82 -0.92 -1.74
N ALA A 50 0.55 -0.84 -3.04
CA ALA A 50 -0.49 -1.63 -3.70
C ALA A 50 -0.20 -3.14 -3.66
N HIS A 51 1.02 -3.56 -4.01
CA HIS A 51 1.43 -4.98 -3.97
C HIS A 51 1.31 -5.59 -2.58
N ARG A 52 1.61 -4.81 -1.53
CA ARG A 52 1.42 -5.23 -0.13
C ARG A 52 -0.05 -5.54 0.18
N HIS A 53 -0.98 -4.92 -0.54
CA HIS A 53 -2.42 -5.13 -0.43
C HIS A 53 -3.00 -6.05 -1.52
N GLY A 54 -2.16 -6.71 -2.34
CA GLY A 54 -2.63 -7.60 -3.41
C GLY A 54 -3.21 -6.89 -4.63
N VAL A 55 -3.02 -5.58 -4.74
CA VAL A 55 -3.56 -4.75 -5.83
C VAL A 55 -2.54 -4.63 -6.95
N SER A 56 -2.96 -4.91 -8.19
CA SER A 56 -2.12 -4.74 -9.39
C SER A 56 -1.93 -3.25 -9.69
N VAL A 57 -0.71 -2.86 -10.06
CA VAL A 57 -0.36 -1.48 -10.41
C VAL A 57 0.05 -1.39 -11.86
N ILE A 58 -0.69 -0.61 -12.64
CA ILE A 58 -0.37 -0.38 -14.05
C ILE A 58 0.13 1.06 -14.27
N GLY A 59 1.06 1.21 -15.20
CA GLY A 59 1.46 2.51 -15.74
C GLY A 59 0.47 2.98 -16.80
N THR A 60 0.69 4.19 -17.32
CA THR A 60 -0.09 4.73 -18.44
C THR A 60 0.82 4.98 -19.63
N PHE A 61 0.44 4.46 -20.79
CA PHE A 61 0.98 4.83 -22.09
C PHE A 61 -0.08 5.64 -22.82
N ILE A 62 0.16 6.93 -23.01
CA ILE A 62 -0.84 7.86 -23.55
C ILE A 62 -0.28 8.69 -24.70
N THR A 63 -1.04 8.85 -25.77
CA THR A 63 -0.70 9.76 -26.86
C THR A 63 -1.78 10.82 -26.97
N GLU A 64 -1.40 12.09 -26.91
CA GLU A 64 -2.32 13.22 -26.96
C GLU A 64 -1.80 14.28 -27.94
N TRP A 65 -2.72 15.05 -28.52
CA TRP A 65 -2.40 16.22 -29.35
C TRP A 65 -1.56 15.88 -30.59
N THR A 66 -0.94 16.89 -31.19
CA THR A 66 -0.13 16.75 -32.41
C THR A 66 1.11 15.88 -32.18
N GLU A 67 1.78 15.99 -31.03
CA GLU A 67 2.98 15.20 -30.73
C GLU A 67 2.64 13.71 -30.57
N GLY A 68 1.52 13.39 -29.90
CA GLY A 68 1.02 12.02 -29.77
C GLY A 68 0.66 11.39 -31.12
N ALA A 69 0.04 12.17 -32.02
CA ALA A 69 -0.25 11.71 -33.38
C ALA A 69 1.02 11.35 -34.14
N VAL A 70 2.06 12.19 -34.08
CA VAL A 70 3.37 11.91 -34.70
C VAL A 70 4.01 10.66 -34.10
N ALA A 71 3.96 10.50 -32.77
CA ALA A 71 4.48 9.31 -32.11
C ALA A 71 3.75 8.04 -32.57
N CYS A 72 2.42 8.07 -32.65
CA CYS A 72 1.61 6.95 -33.14
C CYS A 72 2.00 6.51 -34.54
N GLU A 73 2.10 7.46 -35.48
CA GLU A 73 2.52 7.13 -36.85
C GLU A 73 3.92 6.55 -36.92
N SER A 74 4.79 6.88 -35.96
CA SER A 74 6.13 6.30 -35.87
C SER A 74 6.12 4.88 -35.30
N PHE A 75 5.50 4.66 -34.14
CA PHE A 75 5.59 3.35 -33.46
C PHE A 75 4.59 2.33 -34.03
N LEU A 76 3.50 2.76 -34.67
CA LEU A 76 2.53 1.88 -35.35
C LEU A 76 2.78 1.76 -36.86
N LYS A 77 3.93 2.21 -37.36
CA LYS A 77 4.23 2.23 -38.80
C LYS A 77 4.24 0.82 -39.42
N ASP A 78 4.95 -0.10 -38.79
CA ASP A 78 5.21 -1.45 -39.25
C ASP A 78 5.46 -2.40 -38.06
N GLU A 79 5.58 -3.70 -38.35
CA GLU A 79 5.72 -4.74 -37.33
C GLU A 79 6.97 -4.60 -36.46
N GLU A 80 8.09 -4.20 -37.06
CA GLU A 80 9.33 -3.97 -36.33
C GLU A 80 9.16 -2.82 -35.31
N SER A 81 8.57 -1.72 -35.76
CA SER A 81 8.38 -0.51 -34.93
C SER A 81 7.47 -0.76 -33.73
N TYR A 82 6.33 -1.43 -33.92
CA TYR A 82 5.40 -1.64 -32.80
C TYR A 82 5.92 -2.68 -31.81
N ARG A 83 6.65 -3.70 -32.28
CA ARG A 83 7.29 -4.69 -31.41
C ARG A 83 8.40 -4.05 -30.58
N GLU A 84 9.22 -3.17 -31.17
CA GLU A 84 10.25 -2.44 -30.42
C GLU A 84 9.63 -1.60 -29.29
N ALA A 85 8.56 -0.85 -29.59
CA ALA A 85 7.86 -0.06 -28.59
C ALA A 85 7.29 -0.94 -27.47
N ALA A 86 6.62 -2.04 -27.82
CA ALA A 86 6.08 -2.97 -26.84
C ALA A 86 7.17 -3.62 -25.97
N ASP A 87 8.28 -4.07 -26.58
CA ASP A 87 9.41 -4.66 -25.86
C ASP A 87 10.02 -3.67 -24.85
N LYS A 88 10.04 -2.36 -25.18
CA LYS A 88 10.48 -1.32 -24.24
C LYS A 88 9.51 -1.14 -23.07
N LEU A 89 8.20 -1.15 -23.32
CA LEU A 89 7.21 -1.09 -22.25
C LEU A 89 7.34 -2.30 -21.31
N VAL A 90 7.55 -3.50 -21.85
CA VAL A 90 7.79 -4.72 -21.07
C VAL A 90 9.09 -4.61 -20.26
N GLN A 91 10.17 -4.13 -20.86
CA GLN A 91 11.46 -3.92 -20.17
C GLN A 91 11.31 -2.94 -19.01
N ILE A 92 10.54 -1.86 -19.19
CA ILE A 92 10.26 -0.87 -18.14
C ILE A 92 9.47 -1.51 -17.00
N SER A 93 8.40 -2.25 -17.29
CA SER A 93 7.62 -2.98 -16.27
C SER A 93 8.46 -3.98 -15.49
N CYS A 94 9.33 -4.75 -16.16
CA CYS A 94 10.25 -5.68 -15.51
C CYS A 94 11.29 -4.98 -14.63
N CYS A 95 11.82 -3.84 -15.09
CA CYS A 95 12.86 -3.09 -14.38
C CYS A 95 12.32 -2.46 -13.07
N TYR A 96 11.14 -1.86 -13.14
CA TYR A 96 10.53 -1.14 -12.01
C TYR A 96 9.56 -2.00 -11.18
N GLY A 97 9.17 -3.18 -11.70
CA GLY A 97 8.37 -4.17 -10.99
C GLY A 97 6.90 -3.79 -10.84
N PHE A 98 6.26 -3.23 -11.88
CA PHE A 98 4.81 -2.98 -11.92
C PHE A 98 4.15 -3.81 -13.02
N ASP A 99 2.82 -3.91 -12.99
CA ASP A 99 2.08 -5.06 -13.50
C ASP A 99 1.38 -4.79 -14.84
N GLY A 100 1.74 -3.76 -15.60
CA GLY A 100 1.08 -3.52 -16.88
C GLY A 100 0.86 -2.08 -17.28
N TRP A 101 -0.06 -1.89 -18.23
CA TRP A 101 -0.26 -0.63 -18.93
C TRP A 101 -1.72 -0.35 -19.25
N LEU A 102 -2.19 0.85 -18.93
CA LEU A 102 -3.32 1.46 -19.61
C LEU A 102 -2.83 2.10 -20.91
N ILE A 103 -3.37 1.69 -22.05
CA ILE A 103 -3.10 2.26 -23.36
C ILE A 103 -4.23 3.24 -23.71
N ASN A 104 -3.89 4.52 -23.83
CA ASN A 104 -4.85 5.58 -24.16
C ASN A 104 -4.40 6.39 -25.39
N ILE A 105 -5.07 6.23 -26.53
CA ILE A 105 -4.71 6.91 -27.78
C ILE A 105 -5.70 8.04 -28.06
N GLU A 106 -5.41 9.24 -27.57
CA GLU A 106 -6.28 10.43 -27.65
C GLU A 106 -5.95 11.29 -28.89
N ASN A 107 -5.68 10.65 -30.02
CA ASN A 107 -5.45 11.29 -31.31
C ASN A 107 -5.91 10.40 -32.47
N THR A 108 -6.26 11.02 -33.60
CA THR A 108 -6.57 10.28 -34.84
C THR A 108 -5.36 9.47 -35.33
N LEU A 109 -5.62 8.34 -35.97
CA LEU A 109 -4.64 7.45 -36.59
C LEU A 109 -4.84 7.36 -38.10
N SER A 110 -3.75 7.16 -38.84
CA SER A 110 -3.81 6.75 -40.25
C SER A 110 -4.37 5.33 -40.40
N GLU A 111 -4.78 4.98 -41.62
CA GLU A 111 -5.26 3.63 -41.93
C GLU A 111 -4.19 2.56 -41.62
N ALA A 112 -2.91 2.86 -41.85
CA ALA A 112 -1.81 1.96 -41.52
C ALA A 112 -1.67 1.80 -39.99
N ALA A 113 -1.67 2.91 -39.26
CA ALA A 113 -1.52 2.89 -37.81
C ALA A 113 -2.68 2.15 -37.12
N VAL A 114 -3.94 2.44 -37.47
CA VAL A 114 -5.10 1.76 -36.85
C VAL A 114 -5.14 0.26 -37.16
N LYS A 115 -4.69 -0.17 -38.35
CA LYS A 115 -4.55 -1.59 -38.69
C LYS A 115 -3.50 -2.29 -37.82
N ASN A 116 -2.45 -1.59 -37.43
CA ASN A 116 -1.37 -2.13 -36.61
C ASN A 116 -1.66 -2.06 -35.10
N THR A 117 -2.58 -1.19 -34.64
CA THR A 117 -2.90 -1.06 -33.20
C THR A 117 -3.34 -2.37 -32.53
N PRO A 118 -4.25 -3.19 -33.07
CA PRO A 118 -4.59 -4.49 -32.45
C PRO A 118 -3.42 -5.47 -32.41
N LEU A 119 -2.50 -5.41 -33.39
CA LEU A 119 -1.30 -6.25 -33.41
C LEU A 119 -0.29 -5.82 -32.34
N PHE A 120 -0.11 -4.51 -32.18
CA PHE A 120 0.65 -3.93 -31.08
C PHE A 120 0.11 -4.35 -29.71
N LEU A 121 -1.20 -4.18 -29.49
CA LEU A 121 -1.87 -4.55 -28.24
C LEU A 121 -1.68 -6.03 -27.94
N ARG A 122 -1.95 -6.92 -28.91
CA ARG A 122 -1.77 -8.36 -28.73
C ARG A 122 -0.34 -8.71 -28.37
N TYR A 123 0.63 -8.18 -29.12
CA TYR A 123 2.04 -8.47 -28.88
C TYR A 123 2.48 -7.96 -27.50
N LEU A 124 2.07 -6.75 -27.11
CA LEU A 124 2.34 -6.19 -25.78
C LEU A 124 1.74 -7.07 -24.69
N THR A 125 0.46 -7.45 -24.79
CA THR A 125 -0.21 -8.34 -23.83
C THR A 125 0.50 -9.68 -23.69
N ASP A 126 0.84 -10.34 -24.81
CA ASP A 126 1.51 -11.63 -24.80
C ASP A 126 2.92 -11.56 -24.16
N GLN A 127 3.69 -10.51 -24.48
CA GLN A 127 5.01 -10.30 -23.89
C GLN A 127 4.93 -9.92 -22.42
N MET A 128 3.96 -9.10 -22.02
CA MET A 128 3.71 -8.75 -20.63
C MET A 128 3.39 -10.01 -19.81
N HIS A 129 2.44 -10.85 -20.24
CA HIS A 129 2.12 -12.10 -19.54
C HIS A 129 3.29 -13.07 -19.45
N THR A 130 4.12 -13.12 -20.50
CA THR A 130 5.31 -13.99 -20.53
C THR A 130 6.36 -13.55 -19.51
N ARG A 131 6.55 -12.24 -19.31
CA ARG A 131 7.62 -11.68 -18.49
C ARG A 131 7.19 -11.29 -17.08
N VAL A 132 5.91 -10.94 -16.92
CA VAL A 132 5.28 -10.47 -15.69
C VAL A 132 3.95 -11.24 -15.53
N PRO A 133 3.98 -12.44 -14.94
CA PRO A 133 2.76 -13.24 -14.75
C PRO A 133 1.69 -12.47 -13.96
N GLY A 134 0.45 -12.49 -14.45
CA GLY A 134 -0.66 -11.73 -13.85
C GLY A 134 -0.70 -10.25 -14.24
N SER A 135 0.11 -9.82 -15.21
CA SER A 135 0.06 -8.47 -15.75
C SER A 135 -1.26 -8.15 -16.45
N LEU A 136 -1.54 -6.86 -16.65
CA LEU A 136 -2.74 -6.38 -17.35
C LEU A 136 -2.41 -5.28 -18.37
N VAL A 137 -2.92 -5.42 -19.59
CA VAL A 137 -2.94 -4.39 -20.62
C VAL A 137 -4.38 -4.00 -20.89
N LEU A 138 -4.72 -2.75 -20.57
CA LEU A 138 -6.07 -2.22 -20.69
C LEU A 138 -6.13 -1.20 -21.83
N TRP A 139 -7.19 -1.24 -22.63
CA TRP A 139 -7.44 -0.27 -23.69
C TRP A 139 -8.50 0.74 -23.28
N TYR A 140 -8.24 2.03 -23.50
CA TYR A 140 -9.23 3.09 -23.30
C TYR A 140 -10.05 3.33 -24.57
N ASP A 141 -11.38 3.41 -24.41
CA ASP A 141 -12.36 3.73 -25.46
C ASP A 141 -12.06 5.07 -26.12
N SER A 142 -11.31 5.06 -27.23
CA SER A 142 -10.75 6.26 -27.84
C SER A 142 -10.93 6.25 -29.35
N VAL A 143 -9.96 5.71 -30.10
CA VAL A 143 -10.08 5.55 -31.55
C VAL A 143 -10.97 4.36 -31.91
N VAL A 144 -11.63 4.44 -33.06
CA VAL A 144 -12.46 3.37 -33.62
C VAL A 144 -11.77 2.70 -34.83
N GLU A 145 -12.41 1.72 -35.44
CA GLU A 145 -11.87 0.83 -36.48
C GLU A 145 -11.27 1.55 -37.70
N ASN A 146 -11.72 2.78 -37.97
CA ASN A 146 -11.25 3.60 -39.09
C ASN A 146 -10.17 4.63 -38.69
N GLY A 147 -9.71 4.61 -37.44
CA GLY A 147 -8.67 5.49 -36.90
C GLY A 147 -9.19 6.84 -36.38
N GLN A 148 -10.49 7.14 -36.49
CA GLN A 148 -11.06 8.37 -35.94
C GLN A 148 -11.09 8.31 -34.41
N LEU A 149 -10.64 9.39 -33.76
CA LEU A 149 -10.82 9.59 -32.33
C LEU A 149 -12.30 9.88 -32.04
N LYS A 150 -13.01 8.89 -31.49
CA LYS A 150 -14.44 8.98 -31.18
C LYS A 150 -14.80 8.02 -30.04
N TRP A 151 -14.94 8.55 -28.84
CA TRP A 151 -15.41 7.81 -27.67
C TRP A 151 -16.84 7.29 -27.88
N GLN A 152 -17.04 5.97 -27.79
CA GLN A 152 -18.36 5.36 -27.96
C GLN A 152 -19.18 5.37 -26.66
N ASN A 153 -18.50 5.45 -25.51
CA ASN A 153 -19.05 5.26 -24.16
C ASN A 153 -19.57 3.83 -23.92
N GLU A 154 -19.18 2.90 -24.77
CA GLU A 154 -19.56 1.49 -24.75
C GLU A 154 -18.57 0.66 -25.57
N LEU A 155 -18.53 -0.64 -25.29
CA LEU A 155 -17.89 -1.61 -26.16
C LEU A 155 -18.89 -2.04 -27.23
N ASN A 156 -18.55 -1.84 -28.50
CA ASN A 156 -19.41 -2.16 -29.63
C ASN A 156 -18.56 -2.59 -30.85
N PRO A 157 -19.15 -2.94 -32.00
CA PRO A 157 -18.40 -3.44 -33.16
C PRO A 157 -17.29 -2.50 -33.66
N SER A 158 -17.39 -1.19 -33.43
CA SER A 158 -16.43 -0.20 -33.90
C SER A 158 -15.13 -0.12 -33.09
N ASN A 159 -15.12 -0.60 -31.84
CA ASN A 159 -13.92 -0.61 -30.99
C ASN A 159 -13.54 -2.00 -30.47
N ARG A 160 -14.34 -3.03 -30.78
CA ARG A 160 -14.13 -4.40 -30.30
C ARG A 160 -12.77 -5.00 -30.66
N MET A 161 -12.19 -4.69 -31.82
CA MET A 161 -10.90 -5.28 -32.20
C MET A 161 -9.77 -4.95 -31.22
N PHE A 162 -9.85 -3.82 -30.53
CA PHE A 162 -8.87 -3.43 -29.52
C PHE A 162 -9.06 -4.22 -28.23
N PHE A 163 -10.32 -4.39 -27.77
CA PHE A 163 -10.65 -5.21 -26.60
C PHE A 163 -10.28 -6.68 -26.79
N ASP A 164 -10.54 -7.24 -27.97
CA ASP A 164 -10.19 -8.62 -28.27
C ASP A 164 -8.67 -8.82 -28.19
N ALA A 165 -7.88 -7.77 -28.46
CA ALA A 165 -6.41 -7.79 -28.50
C ALA A 165 -5.71 -7.63 -27.14
N CYS A 166 -6.41 -7.24 -26.06
CA CYS A 166 -5.82 -6.99 -24.75
C CYS A 166 -6.68 -7.55 -23.60
N ASP A 167 -6.32 -7.26 -22.35
CA ASP A 167 -6.89 -7.89 -21.16
C ASP A 167 -8.19 -7.25 -20.70
N GLY A 168 -8.40 -5.97 -20.98
CA GLY A 168 -9.64 -5.29 -20.64
C GLY A 168 -9.90 -3.99 -21.39
N PHE A 169 -11.12 -3.50 -21.25
CA PHE A 169 -11.63 -2.31 -21.93
C PHE A 169 -12.15 -1.29 -20.92
N PHE A 170 -11.66 -0.06 -20.99
CA PHE A 170 -12.10 1.05 -20.17
C PHE A 170 -12.98 1.98 -21.03
N THR A 171 -14.28 2.01 -20.77
CA THR A 171 -15.21 2.91 -21.49
C THR A 171 -14.97 4.38 -21.15
N ASN A 172 -15.27 5.28 -22.09
CA ASN A 172 -15.36 6.71 -21.76
C ASN A 172 -16.51 6.98 -20.77
N TYR A 173 -16.46 8.15 -20.12
CA TYR A 173 -17.30 8.49 -18.96
C TYR A 173 -18.74 8.92 -19.29
N ASN A 174 -19.03 9.32 -20.53
CA ASN A 174 -20.32 9.92 -20.93
C ASN A 174 -21.36 8.87 -21.36
N TRP A 175 -21.35 7.70 -20.73
CA TRP A 175 -22.31 6.63 -21.00
C TRP A 175 -23.70 6.96 -20.41
N THR A 176 -24.70 6.29 -20.96
CA THR A 176 -26.08 6.27 -20.45
C THR A 176 -26.45 4.85 -20.03
N GLU A 177 -27.53 4.67 -19.25
CA GLU A 177 -28.00 3.33 -18.91
C GLU A 177 -28.33 2.50 -20.16
N GLN A 178 -28.79 3.13 -21.26
CA GLN A 178 -29.01 2.47 -22.55
C GLN A 178 -27.73 1.87 -23.14
N ASN A 179 -26.59 2.53 -22.96
CA ASN A 179 -25.30 1.99 -23.38
C ASN A 179 -24.96 0.71 -22.61
N LEU A 180 -25.24 0.68 -21.30
CA LEU A 180 -25.03 -0.51 -20.48
C LEU A 180 -25.98 -1.65 -20.86
N GLU A 181 -27.24 -1.35 -21.15
CA GLU A 181 -28.19 -2.34 -21.66
C GLU A 181 -27.72 -2.94 -22.99
N THR A 182 -27.25 -2.08 -23.91
CA THR A 182 -26.72 -2.48 -25.22
C THR A 182 -25.51 -3.39 -25.05
N MET A 183 -24.55 -3.02 -24.19
CA MET A 183 -23.40 -3.88 -23.89
C MET A 183 -23.81 -5.18 -23.19
N ARG A 184 -24.75 -5.13 -22.24
CA ARG A 184 -25.21 -6.32 -21.51
C ARG A 184 -25.79 -7.36 -22.46
N ASP A 185 -26.54 -6.91 -23.45
CA ASP A 185 -27.20 -7.74 -24.44
C ASP A 185 -26.27 -8.13 -25.61
N TYR A 186 -25.05 -7.57 -25.65
CA TYR A 186 -24.03 -7.95 -26.61
C TYR A 186 -23.46 -9.33 -26.23
N SER A 187 -23.89 -10.37 -26.96
CA SER A 187 -23.63 -11.77 -26.63
C SER A 187 -22.14 -12.13 -26.60
N GLU A 188 -21.34 -11.40 -27.39
CA GLU A 188 -19.93 -11.64 -27.62
C GLU A 188 -19.04 -11.24 -26.45
N ILE A 189 -19.57 -10.48 -25.47
CA ILE A 189 -18.82 -10.04 -24.30
C ILE A 189 -19.16 -10.82 -23.03
N GLN A 190 -20.10 -11.78 -23.09
CA GLN A 190 -20.60 -12.49 -21.89
C GLN A 190 -19.48 -13.16 -21.09
N ALA A 191 -18.52 -13.79 -21.78
CA ALA A 191 -17.41 -14.49 -21.15
C ALA A 191 -16.36 -13.54 -20.52
N ARG A 192 -16.30 -12.29 -20.97
CA ARG A 192 -15.33 -11.27 -20.56
C ARG A 192 -15.99 -10.01 -20.02
N ARG A 193 -17.21 -10.14 -19.48
CA ARG A 193 -17.99 -8.98 -19.01
C ARG A 193 -17.27 -8.24 -17.88
N ALA A 194 -16.63 -8.99 -16.98
CA ALA A 194 -15.85 -8.42 -15.88
C ALA A 194 -14.61 -7.64 -16.34
N ASP A 195 -14.16 -7.86 -17.58
CA ASP A 195 -13.03 -7.17 -18.20
C ASP A 195 -13.43 -5.83 -18.86
N VAL A 196 -14.74 -5.50 -18.84
CA VAL A 196 -15.25 -4.19 -19.27
C VAL A 196 -15.44 -3.30 -18.05
N TYR A 197 -14.57 -2.30 -17.93
CA TYR A 197 -14.55 -1.32 -16.87
C TYR A 197 -15.29 -0.05 -17.32
N VAL A 198 -16.50 0.13 -16.81
CA VAL A 198 -17.30 1.32 -17.12
C VAL A 198 -16.72 2.54 -16.41
N GLY A 199 -16.34 3.55 -17.19
CA GLY A 199 -15.66 4.74 -16.69
C GLY A 199 -16.54 5.65 -15.83
N VAL A 200 -16.03 6.10 -14.68
CA VAL A 200 -16.72 7.03 -13.78
C VAL A 200 -15.82 8.23 -13.51
N ASP A 201 -16.13 9.39 -14.09
CA ASP A 201 -15.37 10.62 -13.81
C ASP A 201 -15.78 11.24 -12.48
N VAL A 202 -14.91 11.13 -11.47
CA VAL A 202 -15.16 11.68 -10.13
C VAL A 202 -15.20 13.21 -10.13
N PHE A 203 -14.56 13.89 -11.09
CA PHE A 203 -14.70 15.34 -11.23
C PHE A 203 -16.06 15.78 -11.78
N ALA A 204 -16.90 14.83 -12.22
CA ALA A 204 -18.20 15.08 -12.81
C ALA A 204 -18.17 16.01 -14.03
N ARG A 205 -17.16 15.86 -14.92
CA ARG A 205 -17.04 16.72 -16.11
C ARG A 205 -17.92 16.21 -17.23
N GLY A 206 -18.76 17.10 -17.78
CA GLY A 206 -19.64 16.77 -18.89
C GLY A 206 -20.99 16.20 -18.43
N LYS A 207 -21.55 15.29 -19.23
CA LYS A 207 -22.85 14.66 -18.97
C LYS A 207 -22.61 13.24 -18.44
N VAL A 208 -22.25 13.15 -17.16
CA VAL A 208 -21.96 11.88 -16.48
C VAL A 208 -23.01 11.57 -15.43
N VAL A 209 -23.10 10.30 -15.02
CA VAL A 209 -23.98 9.88 -13.92
C VAL A 209 -23.26 10.11 -12.59
N GLY A 210 -23.73 11.07 -11.79
CA GLY A 210 -23.14 11.38 -10.49
C GLY A 210 -21.74 12.00 -10.58
N GLY A 211 -20.80 11.47 -9.79
CA GLY A 211 -19.45 12.02 -9.57
C GLY A 211 -19.34 12.74 -8.22
N MET A 212 -18.16 13.23 -7.87
CA MET A 212 -17.89 13.82 -6.55
C MET A 212 -18.33 12.87 -5.42
N PHE A 213 -19.01 13.36 -4.38
CA PHE A 213 -19.61 12.51 -3.34
C PHE A 213 -20.88 11.76 -3.79
N GLU A 214 -21.33 11.91 -5.04
CA GLU A 214 -22.43 11.15 -5.64
C GLU A 214 -21.93 10.06 -6.60
N THR A 215 -20.63 9.74 -6.58
CA THR A 215 -19.99 8.68 -7.38
C THR A 215 -20.67 7.31 -7.18
N ASN A 216 -21.29 7.08 -6.02
CA ASN A 216 -22.05 5.87 -5.73
C ASN A 216 -23.22 5.64 -6.71
N LYS A 217 -23.86 6.72 -7.22
CA LYS A 217 -24.95 6.61 -8.20
C LYS A 217 -24.49 5.95 -9.51
N ALA A 218 -23.27 6.24 -9.96
CA ALA A 218 -22.69 5.59 -11.12
C ALA A 218 -22.48 4.10 -10.84
N LEU A 219 -21.86 3.78 -9.70
CA LEU A 219 -21.58 2.40 -9.32
C LEU A 219 -22.85 1.56 -9.15
N GLU A 220 -23.92 2.13 -8.58
CA GLU A 220 -25.22 1.48 -8.46
C GLU A 220 -25.74 1.02 -9.83
N VAL A 221 -25.74 1.92 -10.83
CA VAL A 221 -26.19 1.62 -12.19
C VAL A 221 -25.28 0.60 -12.87
N ILE A 222 -23.95 0.74 -12.74
CA ILE A 222 -22.98 -0.20 -13.30
C ILE A 222 -23.18 -1.62 -12.72
N ARG A 223 -23.36 -1.72 -11.40
CA ARG A 223 -23.56 -3.00 -10.70
C ARG A 223 -24.90 -3.64 -11.03
N LYS A 224 -25.96 -2.85 -11.24
CA LYS A 224 -27.26 -3.34 -11.73
C LYS A 224 -27.12 -4.12 -13.05
N HIS A 225 -26.18 -3.74 -13.91
CA HIS A 225 -25.89 -4.41 -15.19
C HIS A 225 -24.71 -5.40 -15.13
N ASN A 226 -24.19 -5.68 -13.92
CA ASN A 226 -23.11 -6.63 -13.65
C ASN A 226 -21.80 -6.35 -14.42
N PHE A 227 -21.44 -5.07 -14.55
CA PHE A 227 -20.14 -4.65 -15.11
C PHE A 227 -19.13 -4.29 -14.02
N SER A 228 -17.85 -4.23 -14.40
CA SER A 228 -16.79 -3.62 -13.61
C SER A 228 -16.80 -2.10 -13.78
N ALA A 229 -16.13 -1.38 -12.87
CA ALA A 229 -16.06 0.08 -12.91
C ALA A 229 -14.60 0.56 -12.92
N ALA A 230 -14.33 1.63 -13.66
CA ALA A 230 -13.07 2.37 -13.60
C ALA A 230 -13.32 3.76 -13.00
N ILE A 231 -12.90 3.96 -11.74
CA ILE A 231 -13.07 5.24 -11.03
C ILE A 231 -11.96 6.19 -11.48
N PHE A 232 -12.29 7.13 -12.36
CA PHE A 232 -11.34 8.10 -12.92
C PHE A 232 -11.20 9.33 -12.04
N ALA A 233 -9.94 9.72 -11.85
CA ALA A 233 -9.55 10.92 -11.11
C ALA A 233 -10.16 11.06 -9.69
N PRO A 234 -10.11 10.01 -8.83
CA PRO A 234 -10.51 10.13 -7.42
C PRO A 234 -9.63 11.10 -6.62
N GLY A 235 -8.52 11.58 -7.21
CA GLY A 235 -7.74 12.72 -6.72
C GLY A 235 -8.58 13.98 -6.45
N TRP A 236 -9.77 14.09 -7.06
CA TRP A 236 -10.80 15.10 -6.73
C TRP A 236 -11.00 15.32 -5.22
N VAL A 237 -11.03 14.21 -4.45
CA VAL A 237 -11.26 14.23 -2.99
C VAL A 237 -10.18 15.04 -2.26
N TYR A 238 -8.96 15.05 -2.79
CA TYR A 238 -7.85 15.83 -2.27
C TYR A 238 -7.74 17.21 -2.93
N GLU A 239 -7.80 17.26 -4.25
CA GLU A 239 -7.43 18.44 -5.04
C GLU A 239 -8.39 19.61 -4.85
N THR A 240 -9.68 19.34 -4.74
CA THR A 240 -10.73 20.38 -4.73
C THR A 240 -10.99 21.02 -3.37
N HIS A 241 -10.49 20.40 -2.30
CA HIS A 241 -10.61 20.94 -0.95
C HIS A 241 -9.42 21.86 -0.63
N SER A 242 -9.69 23.07 -0.12
CA SER A 242 -8.63 24.04 0.23
C SER A 242 -7.80 23.58 1.43
N ASP A 243 -8.46 23.04 2.46
CA ASP A 243 -7.82 22.43 3.61
C ASP A 243 -7.46 20.98 3.32
N LYS A 244 -6.16 20.73 3.08
CA LYS A 244 -5.66 19.38 2.80
C LYS A 244 -5.67 18.48 4.04
N THR A 245 -5.78 19.03 5.25
CA THR A 245 -5.81 18.23 6.49
C THR A 245 -7.11 17.45 6.65
N GLU A 246 -8.19 17.86 5.98
CA GLU A 246 -9.47 17.15 5.94
C GLU A 246 -9.46 15.94 4.97
N PHE A 247 -8.38 15.74 4.20
CA PHE A 247 -8.32 14.66 3.21
C PHE A 247 -8.61 13.26 3.79
N PRO A 248 -8.04 12.83 4.92
CA PRO A 248 -8.36 11.50 5.49
C PRO A 248 -9.86 11.31 5.73
N LYS A 249 -10.52 12.31 6.32
CA LYS A 249 -11.97 12.28 6.58
C LYS A 249 -12.80 12.28 5.29
N ASN A 250 -12.41 13.09 4.31
CA ASN A 250 -13.11 13.15 3.03
C ASN A 250 -12.92 11.86 2.21
N GLN A 251 -11.74 11.25 2.30
CA GLN A 251 -11.44 9.96 1.71
C GLN A 251 -12.27 8.85 2.38
N ASP A 252 -12.30 8.78 3.72
CA ASP A 252 -13.11 7.81 4.45
C ASP A 252 -14.59 7.91 4.05
N LYS A 253 -15.12 9.15 3.97
CA LYS A 253 -16.48 9.42 3.52
C LYS A 253 -16.70 8.98 2.06
N PHE A 254 -15.77 9.32 1.16
CA PHE A 254 -15.89 8.98 -0.24
C PHE A 254 -15.98 7.46 -0.40
N TRP A 255 -15.06 6.70 0.17
CA TRP A 255 -15.04 5.24 0.05
C TRP A 255 -16.18 4.55 0.82
N SER A 256 -16.64 5.11 1.94
CA SER A 256 -17.82 4.57 2.62
C SER A 256 -19.10 4.72 1.80
N LEU A 257 -19.21 5.75 0.96
CA LEU A 257 -20.37 5.90 0.07
C LEU A 257 -20.35 4.89 -1.08
N LEU A 258 -19.17 4.35 -1.43
CA LEU A 258 -19.01 3.39 -2.52
C LEU A 258 -19.06 1.93 -2.06
N SER A 259 -18.84 1.67 -0.76
CA SER A 259 -18.56 0.31 -0.26
C SER A 259 -19.63 -0.71 -0.60
N ASP A 260 -20.90 -0.32 -0.60
CA ASP A 260 -22.03 -1.23 -0.87
C ASP A 260 -22.09 -1.69 -2.34
N HIS A 261 -21.36 -1.02 -3.23
CA HIS A 261 -21.27 -1.34 -4.65
C HIS A 261 -19.90 -1.91 -5.05
N LEU A 262 -18.98 -2.11 -4.09
CA LEU A 262 -17.64 -2.59 -4.35
C LEU A 262 -17.42 -3.95 -3.68
N PHE A 263 -16.73 -4.84 -4.38
CA PHE A 263 -16.32 -6.10 -3.79
C PHE A 263 -15.14 -5.86 -2.84
N LEU A 264 -15.14 -6.60 -1.72
CA LEU A 264 -14.02 -6.58 -0.79
C LEU A 264 -12.88 -7.44 -1.35
N HIS A 265 -11.86 -6.76 -1.89
CA HIS A 265 -10.61 -7.36 -2.31
C HIS A 265 -9.97 -8.09 -1.12
N ARG A 266 -9.52 -9.33 -1.37
CA ARG A 266 -8.98 -10.21 -0.33
C ARG A 266 -7.61 -10.72 -0.74
N ALA A 267 -6.59 -10.00 -0.29
CA ALA A 267 -5.20 -10.34 -0.58
C ALA A 267 -4.80 -11.69 0.02
N VAL A 268 -4.12 -12.52 -0.79
CA VAL A 268 -3.38 -13.69 -0.31
C VAL A 268 -2.16 -13.20 0.44
N THR A 269 -2.06 -13.55 1.72
CA THR A 269 -1.04 -13.02 2.61
C THR A 269 -0.29 -14.17 3.31
N PRO A 270 1.02 -14.35 3.06
CA PRO A 270 1.80 -15.43 3.66
C PRO A 270 2.14 -15.12 5.12
N LEU A 271 2.44 -16.17 5.89
CA LEU A 271 3.06 -16.05 7.22
C LEU A 271 4.59 -15.81 7.08
N PRO A 272 5.21 -15.06 8.00
CA PRO A 272 4.60 -14.30 9.09
C PRO A 272 3.87 -13.05 8.58
N PHE A 273 2.65 -12.84 9.07
CA PHE A 273 1.89 -11.63 8.83
C PHE A 273 2.06 -10.66 9.99
N VAL A 274 2.24 -9.37 9.68
CA VAL A 274 2.28 -8.28 10.67
C VAL A 274 1.67 -7.02 10.06
N SER A 275 0.86 -6.32 10.84
CA SER A 275 0.41 -4.97 10.54
C SER A 275 0.28 -4.16 11.83
N SER A 276 0.84 -2.95 11.86
CA SER A 276 0.48 -1.94 12.88
C SER A 276 -0.58 -0.96 12.42
N PHE A 277 -1.18 -1.19 11.26
CA PHE A 277 -2.12 -0.28 10.62
C PHE A 277 -1.53 1.13 10.39
N CYS A 278 -0.20 1.20 10.24
CA CYS A 278 0.49 2.42 9.84
C CYS A 278 0.04 2.81 8.44
N GLN A 279 -0.54 4.00 8.26
CA GLN A 279 -1.04 4.49 6.97
C GLN A 279 0.07 5.03 6.05
N GLY A 280 1.33 4.98 6.51
CA GLY A 280 2.48 5.53 5.78
C GLY A 280 2.63 7.05 5.94
N PHE A 281 1.92 7.66 6.88
CA PHE A 281 2.11 9.06 7.28
C PHE A 281 1.71 9.24 8.75
N GLY A 282 2.11 10.37 9.34
CA GLY A 282 1.68 10.74 10.69
C GLY A 282 2.33 12.04 11.16
N LYS A 283 1.80 12.63 12.24
CA LYS A 283 2.36 13.84 12.89
C LYS A 283 3.59 13.53 13.75
N ALA A 284 3.71 12.27 14.16
CA ALA A 284 4.86 11.72 14.86
C ALA A 284 5.09 10.30 14.34
N PHE A 285 6.25 9.73 14.64
CA PHE A 285 6.53 8.33 14.42
C PHE A 285 6.74 7.64 15.74
N TYR A 286 6.06 6.52 15.89
CA TYR A 286 6.04 5.71 17.08
C TYR A 286 6.82 4.44 16.89
N TRP A 287 7.50 4.00 17.94
CA TRP A 287 8.15 2.72 18.04
C TRP A 287 7.85 2.11 19.41
N ARG A 288 7.12 0.98 19.42
CA ARG A 288 6.64 0.32 20.63
C ARG A 288 5.93 1.28 21.61
N GLY A 289 5.02 2.10 21.08
CA GLY A 289 4.22 3.05 21.85
C GLY A 289 4.99 4.26 22.39
N GLN A 290 6.23 4.48 21.95
CA GLN A 290 7.05 5.64 22.28
C GLN A 290 7.28 6.51 21.03
N ILE A 291 7.32 7.83 21.20
CA ILE A 291 7.65 8.75 20.11
C ILE A 291 9.16 8.64 19.79
N GLU A 292 9.50 8.19 18.59
CA GLU A 292 10.88 8.14 18.08
C GLU A 292 11.25 9.47 17.38
N TRP A 293 10.29 10.10 16.69
CA TRP A 293 10.41 11.50 16.23
C TRP A 293 9.05 12.20 16.18
N SER A 294 9.03 13.50 16.45
CA SER A 294 7.82 14.31 16.65
C SER A 294 7.48 15.25 15.49
N SER A 295 7.95 14.94 14.27
CA SER A 295 7.70 15.74 13.07
C SER A 295 6.82 14.98 12.08
N SER A 296 5.99 15.73 11.35
CA SER A 296 5.13 15.19 10.30
C SER A 296 5.95 14.50 9.21
N TRP A 297 5.50 13.34 8.77
CA TRP A 297 6.22 12.52 7.80
C TRP A 297 5.27 11.76 6.89
N PHE A 298 5.76 11.44 5.70
CA PHE A 298 5.04 10.68 4.68
C PHE A 298 5.99 9.75 3.94
N ASN A 299 5.75 8.44 4.04
CA ASN A 299 6.43 7.39 3.28
C ASN A 299 5.47 6.20 3.06
N LEU A 300 4.89 6.08 1.86
CA LEU A 300 3.99 4.96 1.54
C LEU A 300 4.66 3.58 1.58
N THR A 301 5.99 3.50 1.45
CA THR A 301 6.66 2.19 1.62
C THR A 301 6.58 1.72 3.08
N ALA A 302 6.33 2.62 4.04
CA ALA A 302 6.07 2.32 5.45
C ALA A 302 4.61 1.96 5.77
N GLN A 303 3.71 2.00 4.79
CA GLN A 303 2.29 1.71 5.00
C GLN A 303 2.07 0.20 5.22
N ASP A 304 1.57 -0.24 6.35
CA ASP A 304 1.28 -1.67 6.55
C ASP A 304 -0.06 -2.07 5.88
N VAL A 305 -0.45 -3.34 5.95
CA VAL A 305 -1.77 -3.78 5.46
C VAL A 305 -2.88 -3.06 6.25
N GLN A 306 -3.75 -2.35 5.54
CA GLN A 306 -4.78 -1.51 6.14
C GLN A 306 -6.02 -2.31 6.58
N PRO A 307 -6.72 -1.87 7.65
CA PRO A 307 -7.94 -2.52 8.12
C PRO A 307 -9.16 -2.10 7.30
N LEU A 308 -10.29 -2.73 7.59
CA LEU A 308 -11.60 -2.25 7.15
C LEU A 308 -12.02 -1.04 7.98
N TYR A 309 -12.33 0.04 7.28
CA TYR A 309 -12.92 1.25 7.85
C TYR A 309 -14.43 1.19 7.65
N SER A 310 -15.16 1.11 8.76
CA SER A 310 -16.61 0.91 8.75
C SER A 310 -17.27 1.62 9.92
N ARG A 311 -18.54 1.94 9.75
CA ARG A 311 -19.44 2.30 10.84
C ARG A 311 -20.65 1.39 10.81
N THR A 312 -20.97 0.78 11.95
CA THR A 312 -22.07 -0.15 12.10
C THR A 312 -22.95 0.33 13.23
N GLU A 313 -24.22 0.54 12.93
CA GLU A 313 -25.24 0.78 13.97
C GLU A 313 -25.59 -0.56 14.63
N LEU A 314 -25.62 -0.57 15.95
CA LEU A 314 -25.99 -1.72 16.76
C LEU A 314 -27.47 -1.60 17.16
N GLY A 315 -28.05 -2.69 17.68
CA GLY A 315 -29.38 -2.62 18.28
C GLY A 315 -29.43 -1.59 19.43
N SER A 316 -30.62 -1.09 19.75
CA SER A 316 -30.83 -0.18 20.90
C SER A 316 -29.84 1.00 20.91
N HIS A 317 -29.82 1.79 19.83
CA HIS A 317 -29.03 3.03 19.65
C HIS A 317 -27.50 2.93 19.83
N GLY A 318 -26.96 1.72 20.01
CA GLY A 318 -25.52 1.49 20.03
C GLY A 318 -24.89 1.67 18.66
N TRP A 319 -23.58 1.85 18.61
CA TRP A 319 -22.84 1.93 17.35
C TRP A 319 -21.37 1.57 17.57
N LEU A 320 -20.71 1.12 16.51
CA LEU A 320 -19.28 0.82 16.44
C LEU A 320 -18.70 1.48 15.18
N GLN A 321 -17.54 2.09 15.31
CA GLN A 321 -16.78 2.65 14.21
C GLN A 321 -15.32 2.19 14.27
N SER A 322 -14.72 1.99 13.09
CA SER A 322 -13.28 1.81 12.92
C SER A 322 -12.70 2.95 12.08
N ARG A 323 -11.59 3.55 12.54
CA ARG A 323 -10.92 4.67 11.87
C ARG A 323 -9.43 4.73 12.18
N GLY A 324 -8.65 5.33 11.29
CA GLY A 324 -7.22 5.60 11.54
C GLY A 324 -7.04 6.63 12.66
N CYS A 325 -6.05 6.43 13.52
CA CYS A 325 -5.71 7.36 14.59
C CYS A 325 -4.21 7.63 14.57
N SER A 326 -3.82 8.90 14.33
CA SER A 326 -2.42 9.33 14.27
C SER A 326 -1.81 9.66 15.65
N GLU A 327 -2.60 9.53 16.71
CA GLU A 327 -2.20 9.81 18.09
C GLU A 327 -2.05 8.52 18.87
N ASP A 328 -0.95 8.41 19.63
CA ASP A 328 -0.67 7.24 20.47
C ASP A 328 -0.73 5.94 19.65
N ALA A 329 0.15 5.85 18.65
CA ALA A 329 0.30 4.65 17.84
C ALA A 329 1.37 3.72 18.42
N TRP A 330 1.30 2.42 18.12
CA TRP A 330 2.30 1.47 18.56
C TRP A 330 3.56 1.51 17.69
N ASN A 331 3.39 1.39 16.37
CA ASN A 331 4.48 1.43 15.39
C ASN A 331 4.06 2.27 14.17
N GLY A 332 4.95 3.14 13.69
CA GLY A 332 4.69 3.98 12.53
C GLY A 332 3.91 5.24 12.89
N GLY A 333 2.94 5.64 12.06
CA GLY A 333 2.33 6.98 12.13
C GLY A 333 0.86 6.96 12.53
N SER A 334 0.27 5.78 12.62
CA SER A 334 -1.12 5.57 12.99
C SER A 334 -1.32 4.20 13.62
N ALA A 335 -2.34 4.11 14.47
CA ALA A 335 -2.97 2.87 14.93
C ALA A 335 -4.40 2.82 14.39
N LEU A 336 -5.05 1.67 14.52
CA LEU A 336 -6.49 1.56 14.32
C LEU A 336 -7.21 1.96 15.61
N LEU A 337 -8.22 2.80 15.53
CA LEU A 337 -9.10 3.13 16.64
C LEU A 337 -10.48 2.51 16.39
N LEU A 338 -10.92 1.73 17.36
CA LEU A 338 -12.29 1.25 17.48
C LEU A 338 -12.98 2.10 18.54
N ASP A 339 -14.06 2.78 18.20
CA ASP A 339 -14.85 3.58 19.12
C ASP A 339 -16.35 3.37 18.90
N GLY A 340 -17.13 3.60 19.95
CA GLY A 340 -18.54 3.30 19.89
C GLY A 340 -19.27 3.47 21.21
N LEU A 341 -20.56 3.13 21.17
CA LEU A 341 -21.47 3.09 22.30
C LEU A 341 -22.04 1.68 22.43
N LEU A 342 -21.77 1.03 23.55
CA LEU A 342 -22.35 -0.27 23.92
C LEU A 342 -23.61 -0.03 24.77
N PRO A 343 -24.80 -0.46 24.31
CA PRO A 343 -26.04 -0.30 25.09
C PRO A 343 -26.04 -1.19 26.34
N ALA A 344 -26.55 -0.68 27.47
CA ALA A 344 -26.75 -1.46 28.69
C ALA A 344 -27.67 -2.66 28.48
N ALA A 345 -28.69 -2.47 27.62
CA ALA A 345 -29.71 -3.47 27.33
C ALA A 345 -29.17 -4.70 26.57
N ASP A 346 -27.94 -4.64 26.05
CA ASP A 346 -27.29 -5.73 25.31
C ASP A 346 -25.85 -5.94 25.81
N ALA A 347 -25.68 -6.95 26.66
CA ALA A 347 -24.37 -7.35 27.20
C ALA A 347 -23.54 -8.20 26.22
N SER A 348 -24.04 -8.46 25.02
CA SER A 348 -23.37 -9.32 24.04
C SER A 348 -22.07 -8.67 23.54
N PRO A 349 -21.00 -9.44 23.33
CA PRO A 349 -19.78 -8.92 22.72
C PRO A 349 -20.05 -8.40 21.30
N VAL A 350 -19.56 -7.20 21.01
CA VAL A 350 -19.62 -6.61 19.67
C VAL A 350 -18.37 -7.03 18.90
N CYS A 351 -18.54 -7.52 17.68
CA CYS A 351 -17.44 -7.95 16.81
C CYS A 351 -17.06 -6.85 15.81
N ALA A 352 -15.89 -6.26 15.98
CA ALA A 352 -15.30 -5.36 15.01
C ALA A 352 -14.49 -6.15 13.98
N LYS A 353 -14.96 -6.21 12.73
CA LYS A 353 -14.22 -6.85 11.64
C LYS A 353 -13.02 -6.00 11.24
N LEU A 354 -11.82 -6.48 11.55
CA LEU A 354 -10.59 -5.73 11.28
C LEU A 354 -10.07 -5.94 9.86
N LEU A 355 -9.98 -7.20 9.43
CA LEU A 355 -9.32 -7.58 8.18
C LEU A 355 -10.12 -8.63 7.44
N SER A 356 -10.08 -8.56 6.11
CA SER A 356 -10.51 -9.60 5.19
C SER A 356 -9.28 -10.02 4.37
N ILE A 357 -8.68 -11.16 4.73
CA ILE A 357 -7.41 -11.65 4.16
C ILE A 357 -7.53 -13.13 3.81
N HIS A 358 -6.59 -13.67 3.04
CA HIS A 358 -6.46 -15.11 2.85
C HIS A 358 -5.08 -15.56 3.35
N VAL A 359 -5.05 -16.25 4.50
CA VAL A 359 -3.82 -16.80 5.08
C VAL A 359 -3.99 -18.30 5.27
N PRO A 360 -3.31 -19.15 4.48
CA PRO A 360 -3.26 -20.58 4.75
C PRO A 360 -2.71 -20.85 6.17
N LEU A 361 -3.44 -21.59 6.99
CA LEU A 361 -3.08 -21.82 8.39
C LEU A 361 -2.22 -23.10 8.53
N PRO A 362 -1.05 -23.01 9.19
CA PRO A 362 -0.31 -24.18 9.64
C PRO A 362 -1.05 -24.91 10.77
N ALA A 363 -0.49 -26.05 11.20
CA ALA A 363 -1.07 -26.86 12.28
C ALA A 363 -1.29 -26.07 13.59
N SER A 364 -0.39 -25.13 13.90
CA SER A 364 -0.53 -24.23 15.04
C SER A 364 -0.10 -22.82 14.66
N THR A 365 -1.01 -21.87 14.83
CA THR A 365 -0.77 -20.44 14.55
C THR A 365 -0.86 -19.66 15.86
N LEU A 366 0.17 -18.85 16.13
CA LEU A 366 0.18 -17.86 17.20
C LEU A 366 -0.36 -16.54 16.65
N VAL A 367 -1.35 -15.99 17.35
CA VAL A 367 -1.92 -14.66 17.10
C VAL A 367 -1.49 -13.73 18.23
N VAL A 368 -0.89 -12.60 17.88
CA VAL A 368 -0.49 -11.57 18.84
C VAL A 368 -1.23 -10.28 18.51
N LEU A 369 -1.90 -9.70 19.50
CA LEU A 369 -2.58 -8.40 19.37
C LEU A 369 -2.00 -7.43 20.39
N VAL A 370 -1.55 -6.27 19.94
CA VAL A 370 -1.18 -5.15 20.79
C VAL A 370 -2.31 -4.13 20.75
N TYR A 371 -2.90 -3.83 21.91
CA TYR A 371 -4.09 -2.98 21.99
C TYR A 371 -4.15 -2.17 23.30
N LYS A 372 -4.95 -1.12 23.33
CA LYS A 372 -5.11 -0.21 24.47
C LYS A 372 -6.59 0.16 24.61
N PRO A 373 -7.36 -0.59 25.42
CA PRO A 373 -8.78 -0.35 25.63
C PRO A 373 -9.03 0.72 26.70
N SER A 374 -10.18 1.38 26.64
CA SER A 374 -10.68 2.23 27.73
C SER A 374 -11.02 1.38 28.96
N ALA A 375 -11.06 2.02 30.13
CA ALA A 375 -11.38 1.34 31.38
C ALA A 375 -12.73 0.62 31.31
N GLY A 376 -12.81 -0.59 31.87
CA GLY A 376 -14.04 -1.39 31.90
C GLY A 376 -14.36 -2.16 30.61
N ILE A 377 -13.44 -2.18 29.64
CA ILE A 377 -13.60 -2.92 28.38
C ILE A 377 -12.66 -4.11 28.34
N THR A 378 -13.20 -5.26 27.94
CA THR A 378 -12.45 -6.48 27.63
C THR A 378 -12.37 -6.67 26.13
N VAL A 379 -11.21 -7.17 25.68
CA VAL A 379 -10.88 -7.40 24.28
C VAL A 379 -10.52 -8.86 24.09
N ASP A 380 -11.14 -9.51 23.10
CA ASP A 380 -10.84 -10.87 22.68
C ASP A 380 -10.83 -10.95 21.14
N LEU A 381 -10.51 -12.11 20.57
CA LEU A 381 -10.48 -12.34 19.13
C LEU A 381 -11.56 -13.31 18.67
N GLU A 382 -12.11 -13.06 17.50
CA GLU A 382 -12.84 -14.04 16.71
C GLU A 382 -12.17 -14.14 15.34
N LEU A 383 -11.84 -15.36 14.92
CA LEU A 383 -11.28 -15.64 13.61
C LEU A 383 -12.34 -16.34 12.76
N ARG A 384 -12.44 -15.99 11.49
CA ARG A 384 -13.27 -16.74 10.54
C ARG A 384 -12.40 -17.51 9.57
N THR A 385 -12.69 -18.79 9.41
CA THR A 385 -11.90 -19.73 8.61
C THR A 385 -12.75 -20.43 7.56
N ALA A 386 -12.10 -20.89 6.50
CA ALA A 386 -12.69 -21.73 5.46
C ALA A 386 -11.73 -22.88 5.12
N ASP A 387 -12.24 -23.95 4.52
CA ASP A 387 -11.42 -25.08 4.07
C ASP A 387 -10.46 -24.64 2.95
N ALA A 388 -9.17 -24.96 3.05
CA ALA A 388 -8.15 -24.50 2.12
C ALA A 388 -8.35 -25.07 0.70
N ASP A 389 -8.84 -26.31 0.56
CA ASP A 389 -8.97 -26.98 -0.74
C ASP A 389 -10.13 -26.42 -1.58
N VAL A 390 -11.11 -25.80 -0.91
CA VAL A 390 -12.28 -25.17 -1.56
C VAL A 390 -12.03 -23.69 -1.86
N CYS A 391 -10.93 -23.13 -1.36
CA CYS A 391 -10.59 -21.71 -1.44
C CYS A 391 -9.76 -21.32 -2.68
N SER A 392 -9.28 -22.29 -3.46
CA SER A 392 -8.47 -22.08 -4.68
C SER A 392 -9.30 -21.84 -5.95
N LEU A 393 -10.63 -21.94 -5.85
CA LEU A 393 -11.56 -21.75 -6.96
C LEU A 393 -12.24 -20.39 -6.81
N VAL A 394 -12.17 -19.62 -7.88
CA VAL A 394 -12.64 -18.24 -8.01
C VAL A 394 -14.16 -18.19 -7.84
N ASP A 395 -14.64 -18.06 -6.59
CA ASP A 395 -15.93 -17.47 -6.21
C ASP A 395 -16.05 -17.43 -4.68
N VAL A 396 -15.68 -16.28 -4.09
CA VAL A 396 -15.50 -16.10 -2.64
C VAL A 396 -16.79 -15.67 -1.92
N GLN A 397 -17.92 -15.52 -2.62
CA GLN A 397 -19.09 -14.83 -2.05
C GLN A 397 -20.06 -15.71 -1.27
N ASP A 398 -20.10 -17.03 -1.53
CA ASP A 398 -21.14 -17.91 -0.94
C ASP A 398 -20.61 -19.02 -0.02
N GLN A 399 -19.34 -18.97 0.40
CA GLN A 399 -18.84 -19.97 1.35
C GLN A 399 -19.13 -19.61 2.80
N GLU A 400 -19.81 -20.53 3.49
CA GLU A 400 -20.09 -20.44 4.93
C GLU A 400 -18.77 -20.45 5.72
N LEU A 401 -18.43 -19.30 6.30
CA LEU A 401 -17.23 -19.16 7.12
C LEU A 401 -17.47 -19.72 8.53
N LYS A 402 -16.54 -20.52 9.02
CA LYS A 402 -16.58 -21.06 10.39
C LYS A 402 -15.95 -20.08 11.37
N SER A 403 -16.70 -19.68 12.39
CA SER A 403 -16.19 -18.88 13.51
C SER A 403 -15.33 -19.74 14.44
N VAL A 404 -14.15 -19.24 14.79
CA VAL A 404 -13.18 -19.89 15.65
C VAL A 404 -12.74 -18.89 16.73
N SER A 405 -12.93 -19.27 17.99
CA SER A 405 -12.40 -18.53 19.14
C SER A 405 -11.01 -19.09 19.50
N PRO A 406 -9.93 -18.34 19.30
CA PRO A 406 -8.59 -18.84 19.55
C PRO A 406 -8.33 -18.94 21.07
N LYS A 407 -7.48 -19.87 21.48
CA LYS A 407 -7.17 -20.14 22.90
C LYS A 407 -6.21 -19.11 23.45
N VAL A 408 -6.59 -18.41 24.51
CA VAL A 408 -5.71 -17.46 25.23
C VAL A 408 -4.50 -18.19 25.83
N LEU A 409 -3.31 -17.61 25.65
CA LEU A 409 -2.06 -18.07 26.26
C LEU A 409 -1.67 -17.16 27.43
N ASN A 410 -1.22 -17.77 28.52
CA ASN A 410 -0.75 -17.05 29.70
C ASN A 410 0.76 -16.74 29.63
N GLY A 411 1.24 -15.86 30.51
CA GLY A 411 2.64 -15.43 30.55
C GLY A 411 3.67 -16.53 30.87
N SER A 412 3.25 -17.68 31.39
CA SER A 412 4.16 -18.81 31.66
C SER A 412 4.38 -19.71 30.45
N HIS A 413 3.54 -19.58 29.40
CA HIS A 413 3.65 -20.35 28.17
C HIS A 413 4.96 -20.09 27.44
N GLN A 414 5.59 -21.14 26.89
CA GLN A 414 6.92 -21.03 26.26
C GLN A 414 6.94 -20.06 25.07
N LEU A 415 5.89 -20.08 24.23
CA LEU A 415 5.77 -19.13 23.11
C LEU A 415 5.74 -17.68 23.58
N VAL A 416 5.03 -17.39 24.68
CA VAL A 416 4.93 -16.02 25.22
C VAL A 416 6.27 -15.55 25.76
N LYS A 417 7.06 -16.44 26.38
CA LYS A 417 8.40 -16.13 26.89
C LYS A 417 9.39 -15.69 25.81
N GLN A 418 9.19 -16.08 24.55
CA GLN A 418 10.03 -15.62 23.43
C GLN A 418 9.83 -14.12 23.12
N PHE A 419 8.73 -13.53 23.61
CA PHE A 419 8.41 -12.11 23.43
C PHE A 419 8.71 -11.29 24.69
N SER A 420 9.81 -11.60 25.40
CA SER A 420 10.18 -10.88 26.63
C SER A 420 10.35 -9.37 26.42
N GLN A 421 10.72 -8.94 25.22
CA GLN A 421 10.78 -7.53 24.80
C GLN A 421 9.43 -6.81 24.77
N LEU A 422 8.33 -7.56 24.80
CA LEU A 422 6.95 -7.09 24.90
C LEU A 422 6.38 -7.27 26.31
N SER A 423 7.23 -7.55 27.30
CA SER A 423 6.84 -7.65 28.71
C SER A 423 7.19 -6.38 29.50
N GLY A 424 6.44 -6.08 30.57
CA GLY A 424 6.68 -4.93 31.45
C GLY A 424 5.68 -3.77 31.25
N SER A 425 6.09 -2.56 31.66
CA SER A 425 5.27 -1.35 31.48
C SER A 425 5.35 -0.89 30.03
N LEU A 426 4.22 -0.93 29.33
CA LEU A 426 4.10 -0.57 27.90
C LEU A 426 3.27 0.71 27.69
N ASN A 427 3.37 1.70 28.58
CA ASN A 427 2.61 2.96 28.49
C ASN A 427 1.08 2.79 28.29
N GLY A 428 0.51 1.79 28.96
CA GLY A 428 -0.91 1.46 28.86
C GLY A 428 -1.29 0.58 27.66
N TRP A 429 -0.34 0.20 26.80
CA TRP A 429 -0.57 -0.87 25.83
C TRP A 429 -0.59 -2.24 26.52
N THR A 430 -1.43 -3.12 26.01
CA THR A 430 -1.60 -4.50 26.43
C THR A 430 -1.22 -5.41 25.26
N VAL A 431 -0.56 -6.53 25.54
CA VAL A 431 -0.21 -7.53 24.53
C VAL A 431 -0.93 -8.82 24.88
N GLY A 432 -1.87 -9.21 24.02
CA GLY A 432 -2.56 -10.50 24.11
C GLY A 432 -1.91 -11.54 23.20
N PHE A 433 -1.95 -12.79 23.64
CA PHE A 433 -1.43 -13.94 22.92
C PHE A 433 -2.52 -15.00 22.84
N TRP A 434 -2.81 -15.47 21.63
CA TRP A 434 -3.76 -16.55 21.40
C TRP A 434 -3.17 -17.60 20.46
N GLN A 435 -3.60 -18.85 20.60
CA GLN A 435 -3.21 -19.95 19.72
C GLN A 435 -4.44 -20.52 19.03
N VAL A 436 -4.32 -20.77 17.73
CA VAL A 436 -5.36 -21.44 16.93
C VAL A 436 -4.77 -22.66 16.23
N GLU A 437 -5.50 -23.77 16.32
CA GLU A 437 -5.15 -25.06 15.71
C GLU A 437 -6.28 -25.44 14.75
N GLN A 438 -6.09 -25.08 13.48
CA GLN A 438 -7.04 -25.31 12.38
C GLN A 438 -6.27 -25.78 11.13
N PRO A 439 -5.60 -26.96 11.18
CA PRO A 439 -4.86 -27.48 10.04
C PRO A 439 -5.77 -27.68 8.84
N GLY A 440 -5.28 -27.35 7.64
CA GLY A 440 -6.05 -27.50 6.40
C GLY A 440 -7.11 -26.41 6.18
N CYS A 441 -7.15 -25.38 7.03
CA CYS A 441 -8.00 -24.22 6.82
C CYS A 441 -7.20 -22.99 6.37
N ALA A 442 -7.88 -22.03 5.76
CA ALA A 442 -7.38 -20.69 5.53
C ALA A 442 -8.14 -19.69 6.42
N LEU A 443 -7.40 -18.78 7.05
CA LEU A 443 -7.97 -17.62 7.72
C LEU A 443 -8.52 -16.66 6.68
N ARG A 444 -9.76 -16.23 6.93
CA ARG A 444 -10.56 -15.42 6.03
C ARG A 444 -10.89 -14.05 6.62
N GLU A 445 -11.16 -13.97 7.92
CA GLU A 445 -11.43 -12.71 8.61
C GLU A 445 -10.78 -12.70 10.00
N VAL A 446 -10.31 -11.52 10.43
CA VAL A 446 -9.87 -11.28 11.81
C VAL A 446 -10.80 -10.25 12.42
N ASN A 447 -11.47 -10.63 13.50
CA ASN A 447 -12.41 -9.79 14.23
C ASN A 447 -11.90 -9.57 15.66
N VAL A 448 -12.10 -8.36 16.19
CA VAL A 448 -11.89 -8.05 17.60
C VAL A 448 -13.24 -8.01 18.30
N ARG A 449 -13.39 -8.84 19.33
CA ARG A 449 -14.56 -8.84 20.21
C ARG A 449 -14.36 -7.85 21.34
N ILE A 450 -15.31 -6.93 21.48
CA ILE A 450 -15.32 -5.88 22.49
C ILE A 450 -16.51 -6.14 23.40
N GLN A 451 -16.25 -6.19 24.71
CA GLN A 451 -17.29 -6.40 25.71
C GLN A 451 -17.10 -5.45 26.88
N GLN A 452 -18.20 -4.94 27.42
CA GLN A 452 -18.20 -4.18 28.65
C GLN A 452 -18.19 -5.10 29.88
N ASN A 453 -17.47 -4.69 30.92
CA ASN A 453 -17.40 -5.44 32.18
C ASN A 453 -18.56 -5.13 33.15
N LYS A 454 -19.40 -4.14 32.84
CA LYS A 454 -20.55 -3.70 33.65
C LYS A 454 -21.77 -3.53 32.75
N GLU A 455 -22.94 -3.97 33.21
CA GLU A 455 -24.16 -4.07 32.38
C GLU A 455 -25.23 -3.00 32.72
N ASP A 456 -24.99 -2.15 33.73
CA ASP A 456 -26.06 -1.30 34.27
C ASP A 456 -26.26 0.04 33.52
N GLN A 457 -25.33 0.42 32.63
CA GLN A 457 -25.35 1.70 31.91
C GLN A 457 -24.74 1.58 30.52
N ASP A 458 -25.20 2.44 29.60
CA ASP A 458 -24.58 2.55 28.28
C ASP A 458 -23.13 2.99 28.43
N THR A 459 -22.23 2.28 27.76
CA THR A 459 -20.79 2.50 27.89
C THR A 459 -20.21 2.97 26.56
N SER A 460 -19.80 4.25 26.51
CA SER A 460 -18.91 4.72 25.45
C SER A 460 -17.53 4.09 25.63
N PHE A 461 -16.96 3.56 24.56
CA PHE A 461 -15.64 2.93 24.61
C PHE A 461 -14.69 3.44 23.53
N THR A 462 -13.41 3.24 23.79
CA THR A 462 -12.35 3.33 22.79
C THR A 462 -11.41 2.14 22.96
N CYS A 463 -10.91 1.60 21.85
CA CYS A 463 -9.86 0.60 21.85
C CYS A 463 -8.91 0.90 20.69
N ARG A 464 -7.66 1.26 21.01
CA ARG A 464 -6.61 1.38 19.99
C ARG A 464 -6.04 -0.01 19.74
N VAL A 465 -5.96 -0.42 18.48
CA VAL A 465 -5.24 -1.62 18.04
C VAL A 465 -3.96 -1.15 17.35
N GLY A 466 -2.84 -1.45 17.97
CA GLY A 466 -1.52 -0.99 17.57
C GLY A 466 -0.74 -1.99 16.74
N GLU A 467 -1.02 -3.29 16.87
CA GLU A 467 -0.33 -4.33 16.10
C GLU A 467 -1.12 -5.63 16.09
N LEU A 468 -1.15 -6.30 14.95
CA LEU A 468 -1.62 -7.67 14.78
C LEU A 468 -0.51 -8.49 14.13
N MET A 469 -0.22 -9.64 14.70
CA MET A 469 0.72 -10.61 14.13
C MET A 469 0.06 -11.98 14.02
N LEU A 470 0.26 -12.67 12.89
CA LEU A 470 -0.07 -14.07 12.72
C LEU A 470 1.23 -14.80 12.38
N LEU A 471 1.58 -15.81 13.18
CA LEU A 471 2.87 -16.48 13.12
C LEU A 471 2.66 -18.00 13.16
N ASP A 472 3.43 -18.74 12.36
CA ASP A 472 3.51 -20.19 12.52
C ASP A 472 4.26 -20.51 13.81
N ALA A 473 3.56 -21.11 14.78
CA ALA A 473 4.12 -21.39 16.10
C ALA A 473 5.26 -22.42 16.04
N SER A 474 5.27 -23.30 15.04
CA SER A 474 6.29 -24.34 14.87
C SER A 474 7.62 -23.80 14.33
N THR A 475 7.60 -22.65 13.66
CA THR A 475 8.78 -22.02 13.07
C THR A 475 9.28 -20.80 13.87
N LEU A 476 8.74 -20.58 15.07
CA LEU A 476 9.20 -19.57 16.00
C LEU A 476 10.52 -20.01 16.65
N ARG A 477 11.61 -19.47 16.10
CA ARG A 477 13.00 -19.65 16.53
C ARG A 477 13.72 -18.32 16.38
N ASP A 478 14.83 -18.18 17.10
CA ASP A 478 15.65 -16.97 17.06
C ASP A 478 16.09 -16.64 15.62
N PRO A 479 16.10 -15.35 15.22
CA PRO A 479 16.54 -14.94 13.90
C PRO A 479 17.98 -15.37 13.62
N SER A 480 18.17 -16.16 12.57
CA SER A 480 19.48 -16.74 12.22
C SER A 480 20.17 -16.00 11.07
N GLU A 481 19.40 -15.25 10.28
CA GLU A 481 19.85 -14.54 9.11
C GLU A 481 20.64 -13.29 9.50
N ALA A 482 21.82 -13.14 8.89
CA ALA A 482 22.70 -11.99 9.06
C ALA A 482 22.71 -11.11 7.81
N VAL A 483 22.88 -9.80 8.00
CA VAL A 483 23.04 -8.85 6.90
C VAL A 483 24.36 -9.14 6.16
N GLN A 484 24.26 -9.42 4.87
CA GLN A 484 25.41 -9.70 3.99
C GLN A 484 25.64 -8.57 3.00
N GLY A 485 26.81 -8.57 2.35
CA GLY A 485 27.09 -7.72 1.20
C GLY A 485 27.00 -6.21 1.47
N PHE A 486 27.07 -5.76 2.73
CA PHE A 486 26.87 -4.34 3.05
C PHE A 486 27.97 -3.48 2.40
N CYS A 487 27.56 -2.57 1.53
CA CYS A 487 28.43 -1.64 0.82
C CYS A 487 27.93 -0.18 0.93
N ILE A 488 28.88 0.74 0.72
CA ILE A 488 28.68 2.19 0.73
C ILE A 488 29.23 2.71 -0.59
N TYR A 489 28.42 3.45 -1.35
CA TYR A 489 28.81 4.03 -2.63
C TYR A 489 28.11 5.38 -2.86
N ASP A 490 28.40 6.06 -3.97
CA ASP A 490 27.93 7.42 -4.28
C ASP A 490 28.14 8.42 -3.13
N VAL A 491 29.34 8.35 -2.54
CA VAL A 491 29.75 9.17 -1.39
C VAL A 491 30.01 10.60 -1.85
N VAL A 492 29.27 11.55 -1.28
CA VAL A 492 29.41 12.98 -1.56
C VAL A 492 29.51 13.73 -0.24
N TRP A 493 30.58 14.52 -0.11
CA TRP A 493 30.82 15.39 1.03
C TRP A 493 30.41 16.82 0.72
N LEU A 494 29.63 17.44 1.61
CA LEU A 494 29.18 18.82 1.48
C LEU A 494 29.67 19.67 2.65
N HIS A 495 30.07 20.91 2.36
CA HIS A 495 30.39 21.92 3.38
C HIS A 495 29.20 22.87 3.50
N GLY A 496 28.54 22.89 4.67
CA GLY A 496 27.47 23.84 4.97
C GLY A 496 27.99 25.08 5.70
N ALA A 497 27.39 26.24 5.45
CA ALA A 497 27.57 27.43 6.28
C ALA A 497 27.02 27.16 7.70
N GLY A 498 27.80 27.51 8.73
CA GLY A 498 27.39 27.33 10.13
C GLY A 498 26.18 28.19 10.47
N SER A 499 25.19 27.62 11.18
CA SER A 499 23.93 28.28 11.53
C SER A 499 24.00 29.22 12.74
N SER A 500 25.20 29.57 13.21
CA SER A 500 25.39 30.50 14.34
C SER A 500 26.29 31.69 13.95
N PRO A 501 25.84 32.94 14.16
CA PRO A 501 26.71 34.10 14.06
C PRO A 501 27.78 34.00 15.16
N GLY A 502 29.01 33.67 14.80
CA GLY A 502 30.14 33.52 15.73
C GLY A 502 30.92 32.20 15.64
N SER A 503 30.42 31.18 14.93
CA SER A 503 31.18 29.96 14.67
C SER A 503 31.83 30.00 13.28
N ASN A 504 33.15 30.25 13.20
CA ASN A 504 33.96 30.14 11.97
C ASN A 504 34.13 28.67 11.48
N GLY A 505 33.17 27.78 11.76
CA GLY A 505 33.27 26.36 11.45
C GLY A 505 32.33 25.94 10.33
N PHE A 506 32.90 25.52 9.19
CA PHE A 506 32.15 24.76 8.18
C PHE A 506 31.59 23.47 8.82
N THR A 507 30.31 23.18 8.60
CA THR A 507 29.72 21.89 9.01
C THR A 507 29.88 20.89 7.87
N LEU A 508 30.59 19.80 8.11
CA LEU A 508 30.76 18.72 7.13
C LEU A 508 29.52 17.81 7.14
N ARG A 509 28.97 17.51 5.96
CA ARG A 509 27.81 16.62 5.79
C ARG A 509 28.13 15.50 4.81
N LEU A 510 27.65 14.30 5.12
CA LEU A 510 27.78 13.09 4.30
C LEU A 510 26.47 12.80 3.57
N ASN A 511 26.56 12.61 2.26
CA ASN A 511 25.58 11.85 1.49
C ASN A 511 26.22 10.55 1.02
N ALA A 512 25.50 9.44 1.12
CA ALA A 512 25.98 8.14 0.65
C ALA A 512 24.82 7.20 0.38
N THR A 513 24.99 6.28 -0.56
CA THR A 513 24.05 5.20 -0.80
C THR A 513 24.54 3.93 -0.09
N LEU A 514 23.67 3.33 0.70
CA LEU A 514 23.87 2.10 1.44
C LEU A 514 23.09 0.99 0.78
N ARG A 515 23.73 -0.16 0.55
CA ARG A 515 23.06 -1.36 0.02
C ARG A 515 23.56 -2.59 0.75
N TRP A 516 22.67 -3.53 1.01
CA TRP A 516 22.99 -4.79 1.66
C TRP A 516 22.12 -5.93 1.11
N GLU A 517 22.31 -7.13 1.63
CA GLU A 517 21.52 -8.31 1.33
C GLU A 517 20.89 -8.85 2.61
N TYR A 518 19.57 -9.03 2.56
CA TYR A 518 18.78 -9.65 3.61
C TYR A 518 17.43 -10.10 3.01
N PRO A 519 16.86 -11.25 3.44
CA PRO A 519 15.59 -11.73 2.88
C PRO A 519 14.42 -10.80 3.23
N ARG A 520 13.73 -10.26 2.22
CA ARG A 520 12.74 -9.18 2.39
C ARG A 520 11.44 -9.69 3.01
N GLU A 521 11.13 -10.96 2.81
CA GLU A 521 9.95 -11.63 3.35
C GLU A 521 10.01 -11.78 4.87
N LEU A 522 11.21 -11.84 5.45
CA LEU A 522 11.45 -11.98 6.89
C LEU A 522 11.50 -10.65 7.64
N VAL A 523 11.85 -9.57 6.94
CA VAL A 523 12.07 -8.24 7.53
C VAL A 523 10.85 -7.34 7.37
N ARG A 524 10.60 -6.51 8.38
CA ARG A 524 9.61 -5.45 8.31
C ARG A 524 10.23 -4.14 7.81
N HIS A 525 11.37 -3.80 8.37
CA HIS A 525 12.21 -2.66 7.97
C HIS A 525 13.60 -2.82 8.59
N PHE A 526 14.51 -1.92 8.24
CA PHE A 526 15.82 -1.81 8.85
C PHE A 526 15.94 -0.48 9.58
N LYS A 527 16.57 -0.49 10.75
CA LYS A 527 17.03 0.74 11.41
C LYS A 527 18.47 1.01 10.95
N VAL A 528 18.68 2.21 10.41
CA VAL A 528 19.99 2.65 9.95
C VAL A 528 20.55 3.60 11.00
N TYR A 529 21.71 3.26 11.55
CA TYR A 529 22.40 4.04 12.56
C TYR A 529 23.72 4.58 12.03
N SER A 530 24.21 5.61 12.71
CA SER A 530 25.57 6.10 12.59
C SER A 530 26.22 6.17 13.96
N ARG A 531 27.53 5.93 14.00
CA ARG A 531 28.36 6.12 15.19
C ARG A 531 29.72 6.65 14.80
N GLN A 532 30.20 7.63 15.54
CA GLN A 532 31.59 8.04 15.41
C GLN A 532 32.49 7.02 16.13
N LEU A 533 33.43 6.40 15.41
CA LEU A 533 34.43 5.51 15.99
C LEU A 533 35.71 6.25 16.37
N ARG A 534 36.09 7.27 15.58
CA ARG A 534 37.25 8.12 15.83
C ARG A 534 36.98 9.54 15.36
N GLY A 535 37.47 10.51 16.12
CA GLY A 535 37.43 11.92 15.76
C GLY A 535 38.81 12.56 15.63
N PRO A 536 38.85 13.89 15.42
CA PRO A 536 40.11 14.63 15.39
C PRO A 536 40.85 14.61 16.73
N ASP A 537 40.16 14.43 17.86
CA ASP A 537 40.78 14.14 19.16
C ASP A 537 40.73 12.62 19.44
N PRO A 538 41.88 11.92 19.44
CA PRO A 538 41.93 10.47 19.66
C PRO A 538 41.59 10.03 21.09
N ARG A 539 41.46 10.97 22.04
CA ARG A 539 41.07 10.69 23.44
C ARG A 539 39.56 10.53 23.60
N VAL A 540 38.77 10.94 22.61
CA VAL A 540 37.32 10.82 22.66
C VAL A 540 36.94 9.38 22.29
N PRO A 541 36.26 8.64 23.19
CA PRO A 541 35.84 7.26 22.90
C PRO A 541 34.79 7.23 21.78
N PRO A 542 34.53 6.04 21.19
CA PRO A 542 33.43 5.88 20.24
C PRO A 542 32.11 6.37 20.83
N GLY A 543 31.33 7.09 20.02
CA GLY A 543 30.01 7.58 20.40
C GLY A 543 28.99 6.45 20.55
N GLN A 544 27.76 6.80 20.94
CA GLN A 544 26.64 5.87 20.88
C GLN A 544 26.09 5.76 19.45
N LEU A 545 25.33 4.70 19.17
CA LEU A 545 24.59 4.60 17.91
C LEU A 545 23.46 5.64 17.91
N VAL A 546 23.42 6.44 16.85
CA VAL A 546 22.38 7.44 16.61
C VAL A 546 21.57 7.00 15.40
N LEU A 547 20.25 6.92 15.57
CA LEU A 547 19.34 6.56 14.49
C LEU A 547 19.38 7.63 13.40
N VAL A 548 19.72 7.23 12.19
CA VAL A 548 19.73 8.07 10.98
C VAL A 548 18.39 8.01 10.27
N GLY A 549 17.77 6.83 10.23
CA GLY A 549 16.47 6.65 9.63
C GLY A 549 16.06 5.18 9.53
N ARG A 550 14.96 4.93 8.82
CA ARG A 550 14.43 3.59 8.58
C ARG A 550 14.39 3.30 7.08
N ALA A 551 14.85 2.11 6.71
CA ALA A 551 14.79 1.62 5.34
C ALA A 551 13.75 0.51 5.23
N TYR A 552 12.89 0.58 4.22
CA TYR A 552 11.88 -0.46 3.93
C TYR A 552 12.28 -1.30 2.71
N SER A 553 13.55 -1.20 2.31
CA SER A 553 14.18 -1.99 1.27
C SER A 553 15.64 -2.23 1.67
N ASN A 554 16.37 -3.06 0.91
CA ASN A 554 17.79 -3.31 1.12
C ASN A 554 18.70 -2.18 0.58
N LEU A 555 18.14 -0.98 0.45
CA LEU A 555 18.77 0.23 -0.08
C LEU A 555 18.36 1.41 0.81
N PHE A 556 19.32 2.27 1.15
CA PHE A 556 19.08 3.51 1.88
C PHE A 556 20.03 4.62 1.43
N ARG A 557 19.49 5.80 1.10
CA ARG A 557 20.25 7.02 0.81
C ARG A 557 20.38 7.83 2.10
N VAL A 558 21.59 7.89 2.64
CA VAL A 558 21.96 8.87 3.66
C VAL A 558 22.01 10.23 2.99
N THR A 559 21.24 11.19 3.54
CA THR A 559 21.21 12.57 3.05
C THR A 559 21.62 13.52 4.15
N GLU A 560 22.63 14.34 3.88
CA GLU A 560 23.08 15.45 4.70
C GLU A 560 23.40 15.09 6.17
N LEU A 561 23.88 13.86 6.41
CA LEU A 561 24.26 13.41 7.75
C LEU A 561 25.42 14.27 8.26
N ARG A 562 25.18 15.04 9.32
CA ARG A 562 26.21 15.87 9.95
C ARG A 562 27.29 14.97 10.54
N VAL A 563 28.55 15.26 10.19
CA VAL A 563 29.70 14.56 10.76
C VAL A 563 30.69 15.55 11.39
N PRO A 564 31.50 15.12 12.36
CA PRO A 564 32.59 15.92 12.91
C PRO A 564 33.62 16.31 11.86
N ARG A 565 34.40 17.36 12.16
CA ARG A 565 35.51 17.80 11.32
C ARG A 565 36.52 16.67 11.07
N PRO A 566 37.11 16.58 9.87
CA PRO A 566 38.16 15.61 9.57
C PRO A 566 39.43 15.85 10.42
N PRO A 567 40.27 14.82 10.62
CA PRO A 567 40.05 13.44 10.21
C PRO A 567 39.02 12.72 11.11
N GLY A 568 38.31 11.75 10.54
CA GLY A 568 37.33 10.97 11.29
C GLY A 568 37.11 9.58 10.70
N LEU A 569 36.58 8.69 11.55
CA LEU A 569 36.09 7.37 11.18
C LEU A 569 34.64 7.26 11.63
N LEU A 570 33.74 7.23 10.66
CA LEU A 570 32.31 7.01 10.87
C LEU A 570 31.99 5.53 10.65
N GLU A 571 31.14 4.95 11.48
CA GLU A 571 30.53 3.66 11.24
C GLU A 571 29.05 3.85 10.92
N LEU A 572 28.58 3.19 9.87
CA LEU A 572 27.18 3.02 9.54
C LEU A 572 26.78 1.59 9.86
N VAL A 573 25.62 1.46 10.51
CA VAL A 573 25.12 0.18 11.01
C VAL A 573 23.69 -0.02 10.54
N VAL A 574 23.35 -1.24 10.14
CA VAL A 574 22.02 -1.63 9.68
C VAL A 574 21.52 -2.77 10.56
N GLU A 575 20.48 -2.49 11.34
CA GLU A 575 19.76 -3.46 12.18
C GLU A 575 18.50 -3.93 11.45
N PRO A 576 18.38 -5.23 11.12
CA PRO A 576 17.12 -5.79 10.63
C PRO A 576 16.08 -5.89 11.76
N VAL A 577 14.86 -5.42 11.50
CA VAL A 577 13.70 -5.61 12.37
C VAL A 577 12.79 -6.65 11.73
N VAL A 578 12.78 -7.87 12.25
CA VAL A 578 12.06 -9.01 11.66
C VAL A 578 10.56 -8.98 11.95
N LYS A 579 9.75 -9.51 11.02
CA LYS A 579 8.28 -9.59 11.13
C LYS A 579 7.82 -10.45 12.31
N LYS A 580 8.64 -11.43 12.73
CA LYS A 580 8.35 -12.28 13.90
C LYS A 580 8.43 -11.52 15.23
N GLY A 581 8.85 -10.26 15.24
CA GLY A 581 8.90 -9.42 16.44
C GLY A 581 10.03 -9.76 17.42
N LEU A 582 10.86 -10.77 17.11
CA LEU A 582 12.04 -11.17 17.88
C LEU A 582 13.22 -10.24 17.63
N SER A 583 14.10 -10.08 18.62
CA SER A 583 15.29 -9.26 18.48
C SER A 583 16.36 -9.99 17.67
N VAL A 584 16.98 -9.31 16.70
CA VAL A 584 18.09 -9.88 15.94
C VAL A 584 19.40 -9.63 16.70
N PRO A 585 20.22 -10.67 16.96
CA PRO A 585 21.51 -10.50 17.64
C PRO A 585 22.39 -9.46 16.96
N GLU A 586 23.09 -8.65 17.73
CA GLU A 586 23.98 -7.61 17.19
C GLU A 586 25.04 -8.18 16.23
N SER A 587 25.49 -9.42 16.44
CA SER A 587 26.44 -10.12 15.55
C SER A 587 25.91 -10.29 14.11
N HIS A 588 24.59 -10.21 13.91
CA HIS A 588 23.93 -10.37 12.62
C HIS A 588 23.63 -9.02 11.93
N TRP A 589 23.92 -7.89 12.57
CA TRP A 589 23.73 -6.56 11.98
C TRP A 589 24.83 -6.22 10.97
N GLY A 590 24.46 -5.46 9.93
CA GLY A 590 25.41 -5.00 8.93
C GLY A 590 26.22 -3.82 9.46
N ARG A 591 27.56 -3.85 9.33
CA ARG A 591 28.44 -2.73 9.72
C ARG A 591 29.48 -2.41 8.65
N ARG A 592 29.64 -1.11 8.37
CA ARG A 592 30.70 -0.58 7.50
C ARG A 592 31.20 0.76 8.00
N SER A 593 32.50 0.98 7.86
CA SER A 593 33.14 2.23 8.26
C SER A 593 33.59 3.04 7.06
N VAL A 594 33.49 4.37 7.18
CA VAL A 594 33.97 5.36 6.21
C VAL A 594 35.00 6.23 6.92
N SER A 595 36.25 6.15 6.46
CA SER A 595 37.30 7.07 6.89
C SER A 595 37.30 8.31 6.01
N TYR A 596 37.53 9.48 6.59
CA TYR A 596 37.61 10.74 5.86
C TYR A 596 38.68 11.65 6.46
N THR A 597 39.41 12.34 5.60
CA THR A 597 40.51 13.26 5.96
C THR A 597 40.34 14.59 5.21
N MET A 598 41.02 15.65 5.64
CA MET A 598 41.13 16.83 4.79
C MET A 598 41.91 16.43 3.53
N GLY A 599 41.39 16.77 2.36
CA GLY A 599 42.18 16.71 1.14
C GLY A 599 43.38 17.65 1.28
N ALA A 600 44.52 17.29 0.71
CA ALA A 600 45.51 18.30 0.37
C ALA A 600 44.83 19.30 -0.56
N THR A 601 44.81 20.58 -0.19
CA THR A 601 44.51 21.63 -1.17
C THR A 601 45.43 21.44 -2.38
N PRO A 602 44.93 21.60 -3.62
CA PRO A 602 45.76 21.53 -4.82
C PRO A 602 46.98 22.45 -4.74
#